data_AF-A0AAN8A1R2-F1
#
_entry.id   AF-A0AAN8A1R2-F1
#
_cell.length_a   1.000
_cell.length_b   1.000
_cell.length_c   1.000
_cell.angle_alpha   90.00
_cell.angle_beta   90.00
_cell.angle_gamma   90.00
#
_symmetry.space_group_name_H-M   'P 1'
#
loop_
_entity.id
_entity.type
_entity.pdbx_description
1 polymer ?
#
loop_
_entity_poly.entity_id
_entity_poly.type
_entity_poly.pdbx_seq_one_letter_code
_entity_poly.pdbx_strand_id
1 'polypeptide(L)'
;MPKRSRDAESQVPRKERKVEGQHDSSTTFVDCKLLELSAELRNIIYELVLLSKDAIFVTPTLRSPSLLQVSRQIRTETLAMWYESNTFEITVNDCKADLLHAWCRNHHALGVSPPAVLDITGIPDWGNLATWCKAICEDDCSALRKDSLDSRLECVIAAATEIAASCNKMSKSKKTSWAYCEDLLSNLRHVVLKLDPRWLQETDIVEAGDA
;
A
#
# COMPACT_ATOMS: atom_id res chain seq x y z
N MET A 1 -50.58 -22.09 -0.61
CA MET A 1 -51.57 -21.72 0.43
C MET A 1 -51.14 -22.44 1.71
N PRO A 2 -51.03 -21.76 2.87
CA PRO A 2 -52.03 -20.82 3.39
C PRO A 2 -51.51 -19.41 3.69
N LYS A 3 -52.49 -18.50 3.67
CA LYS A 3 -52.44 -17.07 4.02
C LYS A 3 -52.70 -16.92 5.53
N ARG A 4 -52.05 -15.96 6.20
CA ARG A 4 -52.47 -15.37 7.49
C ARG A 4 -51.98 -13.91 7.52
N SER A 5 -52.89 -12.95 7.28
CA SER A 5 -53.58 -12.08 8.28
C SER A 5 -52.60 -11.13 8.97
N ARG A 6 -52.42 -9.86 8.55
CA ARG A 6 -53.26 -8.65 8.83
C ARG A 6 -53.71 -8.54 10.29
N ASP A 7 -53.04 -7.64 11.01
CA ASP A 7 -53.53 -6.80 12.12
C ASP A 7 -52.85 -5.42 11.91
N ALA A 8 -53.54 -4.33 11.55
CA ALA A 8 -54.35 -3.44 12.40
C ALA A 8 -53.49 -2.81 13.51
N GLU A 9 -52.95 -1.61 13.26
CA GLU A 9 -53.48 -0.31 13.73
C GLU A 9 -52.92 0.11 15.09
N SER A 10 -52.08 1.15 15.09
CA SER A 10 -52.02 2.12 16.19
C SER A 10 -51.40 3.42 15.66
N GLN A 11 -52.24 4.24 15.00
CA GLN A 11 -51.91 5.62 14.69
C GLN A 11 -52.05 6.46 15.95
N VAL A 12 -50.95 7.01 16.44
CA VAL A 12 -50.92 8.04 17.48
C VAL A 12 -51.11 9.40 16.82
N PRO A 13 -52.07 10.25 17.23
CA PRO A 13 -52.27 11.56 16.63
C PRO A 13 -51.18 12.52 17.14
N ARG A 14 -50.19 12.79 16.28
CA ARG A 14 -49.13 13.78 16.51
C ARG A 14 -49.73 15.18 16.32
N LYS A 15 -50.07 15.85 17.42
CA LYS A 15 -50.46 17.27 17.45
C LYS A 15 -49.40 18.12 16.75
N GLU A 16 -49.74 18.66 15.58
CA GLU A 16 -48.97 19.70 14.91
C GLU A 16 -49.06 20.99 15.72
N ARG A 17 -47.93 21.40 16.31
CA ARG A 17 -47.77 22.76 16.83
C ARG A 17 -47.49 23.67 15.64
N LYS A 18 -48.50 24.45 15.26
CA LYS A 18 -48.39 25.58 14.33
C LYS A 18 -47.54 26.66 15.00
N VAL A 19 -46.25 26.69 14.69
CA VAL A 19 -45.36 27.80 15.02
C VAL A 19 -45.38 28.72 13.81
N GLU A 20 -46.27 29.72 13.82
CA GLU A 20 -46.22 30.86 12.92
C GLU A 20 -45.05 31.76 13.35
N GLY A 21 -43.87 31.40 12.86
CA GLY A 21 -42.70 32.27 12.81
C GLY A 21 -42.52 32.73 11.37
N GLN A 22 -43.04 33.91 11.05
CA GLN A 22 -42.69 34.66 9.85
C GLN A 22 -41.20 35.04 9.94
N HIS A 23 -40.34 34.21 9.35
CA HIS A 23 -38.98 34.61 8.97
C HIS A 23 -38.94 34.67 7.45
N ASP A 24 -39.03 35.89 6.94
CA ASP A 24 -38.70 36.23 5.57
C ASP A 24 -37.18 36.12 5.40
N SER A 25 -36.72 34.93 5.05
CA SER A 25 -35.33 34.66 4.68
C SER A 25 -35.34 33.87 3.39
N SER A 26 -35.69 34.57 2.31
CA SER A 26 -35.49 34.11 0.93
C SER A 26 -33.99 34.10 0.60
N THR A 27 -33.22 33.24 1.26
CA THR A 27 -31.84 32.95 0.89
C THR A 27 -31.89 32.04 -0.32
N THR A 28 -31.79 32.62 -1.52
CA THR A 28 -31.60 31.86 -2.75
C THR A 28 -30.23 31.19 -2.66
N PHE A 29 -30.20 29.91 -2.30
CA PHE A 29 -29.00 29.10 -2.42
C PHE A 29 -28.66 29.00 -3.90
N VAL A 30 -27.54 29.61 -4.29
CA VAL A 30 -26.99 29.45 -5.63
C VAL A 30 -26.47 28.02 -5.71
N ASP A 31 -27.05 27.21 -6.60
CA ASP A 31 -26.55 25.88 -6.88
C ASP A 31 -25.09 25.98 -7.35
N CYS A 32 -24.17 25.48 -6.52
CA CYS A 32 -22.75 25.46 -6.82
C CYS A 32 -22.35 24.03 -7.20
N LYS A 33 -22.08 23.79 -8.49
CA LYS A 33 -21.61 22.49 -8.96
C LYS A 33 -20.08 22.47 -8.97
N LEU A 34 -19.49 21.46 -8.34
CA LEU A 34 -18.04 21.30 -8.21
C LEU A 34 -17.30 21.42 -9.55
N LEU A 35 -17.84 20.82 -10.63
CA LEU A 35 -17.21 20.81 -11.95
C LEU A 35 -17.38 22.12 -12.74
N GLU A 36 -18.25 23.02 -12.29
CA GLU A 36 -18.42 24.36 -12.88
C GLU A 36 -17.45 25.38 -12.27
N LEU A 37 -16.76 25.05 -11.17
CA LEU A 37 -15.70 25.86 -10.59
C LEU A 37 -14.48 25.93 -11.52
N SER A 38 -13.67 26.98 -11.39
CA SER A 38 -12.36 27.04 -12.05
C SER A 38 -11.45 25.91 -11.58
N ALA A 39 -10.51 25.49 -12.43
CA ALA A 39 -9.58 24.40 -12.10
C ALA A 39 -8.78 24.68 -10.81
N GLU A 40 -8.37 25.93 -10.58
CA GLU A 40 -7.66 26.34 -9.37
C GLU A 40 -8.49 26.09 -8.11
N LEU A 41 -9.77 26.49 -8.11
CA LEU A 41 -10.66 26.25 -6.98
C LEU A 41 -10.93 24.76 -6.76
N ARG A 42 -11.07 23.98 -7.84
CA ARG A 42 -11.20 22.53 -7.74
C ARG A 42 -9.96 21.89 -7.12
N ASN A 43 -8.77 22.29 -7.56
CA ASN A 43 -7.50 21.77 -7.01
C ASN A 43 -7.38 22.05 -5.51
N ILE A 44 -7.72 23.27 -5.06
CA ILE A 44 -7.73 23.59 -3.63
C ILE A 44 -8.69 22.66 -2.86
N ILE A 45 -9.88 22.41 -3.39
CA ILE A 45 -10.85 21.48 -2.78
C ILE A 45 -10.29 20.05 -2.77
N TYR A 46 -9.66 19.61 -3.86
CA TYR A 46 -9.06 18.29 -3.96
C TYR A 46 -7.92 18.11 -2.97
N GLU A 47 -7.03 19.09 -2.83
CA GLU A 47 -5.92 19.06 -1.89
C GLU A 47 -6.42 18.91 -0.45
N LEU A 48 -7.44 19.69 -0.08
CA LEU A 48 -8.06 19.65 1.26
C LEU A 48 -8.69 18.29 1.60
N VAL A 49 -9.09 17.51 0.58
CA VAL A 49 -9.79 16.23 0.78
C VAL A 49 -8.86 15.02 0.61
N LEU A 50 -7.87 15.13 -0.28
CA LEU A 50 -7.03 14.00 -0.69
C LEU A 50 -5.68 13.95 0.01
N LEU A 51 -5.16 15.09 0.46
CA LEU A 51 -3.85 15.14 1.08
C LEU A 51 -3.98 14.94 2.58
N SER A 52 -3.29 13.92 3.07
CA SER A 52 -3.12 13.65 4.48
C SER A 52 -1.78 14.20 4.93
N LYS A 53 -1.74 14.80 6.13
CA LYS A 53 -0.48 15.22 6.76
C LYS A 53 0.31 14.02 7.28
N ASP A 54 -0.41 13.00 7.73
CA ASP A 54 0.15 11.77 8.25
C ASP A 54 0.34 10.74 7.14
N ALA A 55 1.26 9.79 7.35
CA ALA A 55 1.48 8.70 6.42
C ALA A 55 0.24 7.80 6.32
N ILE A 56 -0.09 7.38 5.11
CA ILE A 56 -1.20 6.47 4.84
C ILE A 56 -0.69 5.03 4.90
N PHE A 57 -1.15 4.28 5.90
CA PHE A 57 -0.82 2.86 6.02
C PHE A 57 -1.44 2.04 4.89
N VAL A 58 -0.57 1.39 4.13
CA VAL A 58 -0.98 0.45 3.09
C VAL A 58 -1.40 -0.85 3.75
N THR A 59 -2.63 -1.26 3.49
CA THR A 59 -3.20 -2.52 3.93
C THR A 59 -3.75 -3.26 2.72
N PRO A 60 -3.96 -4.60 2.80
CA PRO A 60 -4.62 -5.34 1.72
C PRO A 60 -6.02 -4.82 1.39
N THR A 61 -6.65 -4.11 2.33
CA THR A 61 -7.97 -3.51 2.21
C THR A 61 -7.94 -2.02 1.86
N LEU A 62 -6.76 -1.41 1.66
CA LEU A 62 -6.64 -0.01 1.32
C LEU A 62 -7.42 0.27 0.03
N ARG A 63 -8.40 1.16 0.13
CA ARG A 63 -9.21 1.59 -1.00
C ARG A 63 -8.79 2.98 -1.44
N SER A 64 -8.88 3.25 -2.74
CA SER A 64 -8.77 4.63 -3.24
C SER A 64 -9.81 5.52 -2.55
N PRO A 65 -9.49 6.79 -2.25
CA PRO A 65 -10.45 7.73 -1.66
C PRO A 65 -11.75 7.79 -2.48
N SER A 66 -12.87 8.00 -1.80
CA SER A 66 -14.20 8.04 -2.45
C SER A 66 -14.25 9.05 -3.59
N LEU A 67 -13.55 10.19 -3.45
CA LEU A 67 -13.47 11.24 -4.47
C LEU A 67 -12.92 10.73 -5.81
N LEU A 68 -11.91 9.84 -5.79
CA LEU A 68 -11.32 9.22 -6.99
C LEU A 68 -12.26 8.21 -7.68
N GLN A 69 -13.39 7.89 -7.05
CA GLN A 69 -14.38 6.93 -7.53
C GLN A 69 -15.64 7.60 -8.09
N VAL A 70 -15.82 8.91 -7.89
CA VAL A 70 -17.07 9.62 -8.24
C VAL A 70 -17.23 9.83 -9.75
N SER A 71 -16.21 10.35 -10.42
CA SER A 71 -16.27 10.65 -11.86
C SER A 71 -14.93 10.45 -12.54
N ARG A 72 -14.98 10.15 -13.84
CA ARG A 72 -13.76 10.00 -14.66
C ARG A 72 -12.94 11.29 -14.71
N GLN A 73 -13.61 12.44 -14.78
CA GLN A 73 -12.94 13.75 -14.78
C GLN A 73 -12.18 13.98 -13.47
N ILE A 74 -12.84 13.83 -12.32
CA ILE A 74 -12.21 14.02 -11.02
C ILE A 74 -11.05 13.04 -10.85
N ARG A 75 -11.25 11.78 -11.23
CA ARG A 75 -10.19 10.77 -11.17
C ARG A 75 -8.97 11.18 -12.00
N THR A 76 -9.15 11.64 -13.23
CA THR A 76 -8.02 12.09 -14.07
C THR A 76 -7.31 13.31 -13.47
N GLU A 77 -8.06 14.25 -12.90
CA GLU A 77 -7.50 15.46 -12.28
C GLU A 77 -6.73 15.16 -10.98
N THR A 78 -7.12 14.12 -10.23
CA THR A 78 -6.67 13.91 -8.85
C THR A 78 -5.82 12.68 -8.59
N LEU A 79 -5.76 11.73 -9.52
CA LEU A 79 -5.04 10.46 -9.30
C LEU A 79 -3.56 10.68 -8.97
N ALA A 80 -2.88 11.50 -9.76
CA ALA A 80 -1.47 11.85 -9.56
C ALA A 80 -1.29 12.60 -8.23
N MET A 81 -2.13 13.61 -7.96
CA MET A 81 -2.11 14.37 -6.71
C MET A 81 -2.19 13.45 -5.48
N TRP A 82 -3.10 12.48 -5.48
CA TRP A 82 -3.21 11.57 -4.35
C TRP A 82 -1.97 10.68 -4.17
N TYR A 83 -1.43 10.12 -5.24
CA TYR A 83 -0.28 9.21 -5.15
C TYR A 83 1.07 9.91 -4.95
N GLU A 84 1.28 11.09 -5.53
CA GLU A 84 2.57 11.77 -5.51
C GLU A 84 2.74 12.68 -4.30
N SER A 85 1.65 13.25 -3.78
CA SER A 85 1.70 14.21 -2.68
C SER A 85 1.41 13.61 -1.29
N ASN A 86 0.90 12.37 -1.22
CA ASN A 86 0.80 11.65 0.04
C ASN A 86 2.04 10.76 0.26
N THR A 87 2.40 10.55 1.51
CA THR A 87 3.37 9.53 1.90
C THR A 87 2.63 8.25 2.28
N PHE A 88 3.08 7.13 1.76
CA PHE A 88 2.52 5.81 2.08
C PHE A 88 3.49 5.04 2.97
N GLU A 89 2.97 4.26 3.90
CA GLU A 89 3.77 3.39 4.76
C GLU A 89 3.36 1.95 4.55
N ILE A 90 4.32 1.09 4.22
CA ILE A 90 4.09 -0.33 3.97
C ILE A 90 4.90 -1.11 4.99
N THR A 91 4.20 -1.87 5.84
CA THR A 91 4.84 -2.77 6.79
C THR A 91 5.11 -4.12 6.11
N VAL A 92 6.38 -4.54 6.10
CA VAL A 92 6.83 -5.87 5.69
C VAL A 92 7.15 -6.66 6.96
N ASN A 93 6.31 -7.64 7.28
CA ASN A 93 6.50 -8.51 8.44
C ASN A 93 7.18 -9.81 8.04
N ASP A 94 8.15 -10.28 8.83
CA ASP A 94 8.87 -11.55 8.63
C ASP A 94 9.49 -11.69 7.23
N CYS A 95 10.02 -10.59 6.68
CA CYS A 95 10.52 -10.48 5.30
C CYS A 95 9.49 -10.80 4.19
N LYS A 96 8.20 -10.92 4.52
CA LYS A 96 7.15 -11.29 3.58
C LYS A 96 6.64 -10.08 2.80
N ALA A 97 7.17 -9.91 1.59
CA ALA A 97 6.93 -8.73 0.76
C ALA A 97 5.67 -8.78 -0.13
N ASP A 98 4.69 -9.67 0.13
CA ASP A 98 3.50 -9.84 -0.71
C ASP A 98 2.70 -8.55 -0.92
N LEU A 99 2.52 -7.77 0.16
CA LEU A 99 1.80 -6.51 0.10
C LEU A 99 2.57 -5.46 -0.72
N LEU A 100 3.89 -5.41 -0.57
CA LEU A 100 4.76 -4.55 -1.36
C LEU A 100 4.70 -4.94 -2.84
N HIS A 101 4.72 -6.24 -3.15
CA HIS A 101 4.58 -6.72 -4.53
C HIS A 101 3.22 -6.33 -5.14
N ALA A 102 2.14 -6.47 -4.37
CA ALA A 102 0.80 -6.04 -4.81
C ALA A 102 0.76 -4.53 -5.06
N TRP A 103 1.36 -3.74 -4.17
CA TRP A 103 1.50 -2.29 -4.29
C TRP A 103 2.26 -1.91 -5.57
N CYS A 104 3.50 -2.38 -5.73
CA CYS A 104 4.33 -2.06 -6.90
C CYS A 104 3.63 -2.37 -8.23
N ARG A 105 3.01 -3.57 -8.36
CA ARG A 105 2.31 -3.96 -9.60
C ARG A 105 1.12 -3.05 -9.91
N ASN A 106 0.35 -2.66 -8.89
CA ASN A 106 -0.81 -1.79 -9.08
C ASN A 106 -0.40 -0.39 -9.55
N HIS A 107 0.69 0.17 -8.99
CA HIS A 107 1.15 1.51 -9.37
C HIS A 107 1.88 1.55 -10.70
N HIS A 108 2.62 0.50 -11.04
CA HIS A 108 3.20 0.37 -12.36
C HIS A 108 2.12 0.41 -13.46
N ALA A 109 0.99 -0.29 -13.24
CA ALA A 109 -0.15 -0.27 -14.16
C ALA A 109 -0.82 1.11 -14.29
N LEU A 110 -0.68 1.97 -13.27
CA LEU A 110 -1.20 3.33 -13.25
C LEU A 110 -0.19 4.38 -13.74
N GLY A 111 1.06 3.99 -14.01
CA GLY A 111 2.12 4.89 -14.44
C GLY A 111 2.55 5.90 -13.36
N VAL A 112 2.30 5.60 -12.09
CA VAL A 112 2.67 6.44 -10.94
C VAL A 112 3.71 5.73 -10.08
N SER A 113 4.55 6.49 -9.38
CA SER A 113 5.54 5.97 -8.44
C SER A 113 5.39 6.68 -7.10
N PRO A 114 4.37 6.32 -6.29
CA PRO A 114 4.11 6.99 -5.02
C PRO A 114 5.31 6.86 -4.07
N PRO A 115 5.64 7.92 -3.30
CA PRO A 115 6.64 7.80 -2.26
C PRO A 115 6.10 6.88 -1.17
N ALA A 116 6.82 5.77 -0.94
CA ALA A 116 6.47 4.79 0.06
C ALA A 116 7.65 4.57 1.01
N VAL A 117 7.38 4.63 2.30
CA VAL A 117 8.30 4.23 3.37
C VAL A 117 8.03 2.76 3.69
N LEU A 118 9.09 1.98 3.79
CA LEU A 118 9.01 0.59 4.20
C LEU A 118 9.36 0.48 5.68
N ASP A 119 8.43 -0.06 6.47
CA ASP A 119 8.67 -0.45 7.85
C ASP A 119 8.87 -1.97 7.90
N ILE A 120 9.97 -2.44 8.48
CA ILE A 120 10.31 -3.86 8.50
C ILE A 120 10.24 -4.36 9.93
N THR A 121 9.34 -5.32 10.15
CA THR A 121 9.06 -5.87 11.48
C THR A 121 9.09 -7.40 11.47
N GLY A 122 9.04 -8.00 12.66
CA GLY A 122 8.97 -9.45 12.83
C GLY A 122 10.32 -10.16 12.95
N ILE A 123 10.30 -11.46 12.64
CA ILE A 123 11.39 -12.41 12.76
C ILE A 123 12.04 -12.59 11.38
N PRO A 124 13.38 -12.58 11.28
CA PRO A 124 14.04 -12.79 10.01
C PRO A 124 13.70 -14.16 9.40
N ASP A 125 13.23 -14.17 8.16
CA ASP A 125 13.01 -15.39 7.40
C ASP A 125 13.75 -15.34 6.06
N TRP A 126 14.69 -16.28 5.86
CA TRP A 126 15.51 -16.31 4.67
C TRP A 126 14.73 -16.73 3.42
N GLY A 127 13.74 -17.62 3.57
CA GLY A 127 12.91 -18.09 2.46
C GLY A 127 12.05 -16.97 1.87
N ASN A 128 11.44 -16.16 2.74
CA ASN A 128 10.68 -14.98 2.37
C ASN A 128 11.58 -13.91 1.74
N LEU A 129 12.77 -13.66 2.31
CA LEU A 129 13.74 -12.72 1.74
C LEU A 129 14.21 -13.17 0.35
N ALA A 130 14.54 -14.46 0.17
CA ALA A 130 14.93 -15.00 -1.13
C ALA A 130 13.80 -14.86 -2.16
N THR A 131 12.55 -15.11 -1.76
CA THR A 131 11.36 -14.89 -2.61
C THR A 131 11.21 -13.43 -3.00
N TRP A 132 11.45 -12.49 -2.07
CA TRP A 132 11.44 -11.06 -2.36
C TRP A 132 12.56 -10.67 -3.34
N CYS A 133 13.80 -11.12 -3.11
CA CYS A 133 14.92 -10.91 -4.03
C CYS A 133 14.63 -11.45 -5.43
N LYS A 134 13.97 -12.60 -5.53
CA LYS A 134 13.56 -13.18 -6.81
C LYS A 134 12.59 -12.27 -7.57
N ALA A 135 11.57 -11.74 -6.88
CA ALA A 135 10.63 -10.80 -7.48
C ALA A 135 11.34 -9.51 -7.99
N ILE A 136 12.36 -9.02 -7.27
CA ILE A 136 13.17 -7.88 -7.72
C ILE A 136 13.98 -8.23 -8.99
N CYS A 137 14.58 -9.42 -9.04
CA CYS A 137 15.29 -9.90 -10.24
C CYS A 137 14.38 -10.06 -11.47
N GLU A 138 13.11 -10.37 -11.24
CA GLU A 138 12.12 -10.57 -12.30
C GLU A 138 11.40 -9.26 -12.73
N ASP A 139 11.76 -8.12 -12.12
CA ASP A 139 11.21 -6.76 -12.32
C ASP A 139 9.77 -6.57 -11.82
N ASP A 140 9.33 -7.41 -10.89
CA ASP A 140 7.98 -7.35 -10.30
C ASP A 140 7.93 -6.47 -9.04
N CYS A 141 9.09 -6.05 -8.52
CA CYS A 141 9.19 -5.26 -7.29
C CYS A 141 10.45 -4.38 -7.26
N SER A 142 10.39 -3.29 -6.49
CA SER A 142 11.54 -2.44 -6.16
C SER A 142 12.37 -3.00 -5.01
N ALA A 143 13.68 -2.71 -5.02
CA ALA A 143 14.57 -2.99 -3.89
C ALA A 143 14.27 -2.08 -2.69
N LEU A 144 14.68 -2.52 -1.50
CA LEU A 144 14.58 -1.69 -0.29
C LEU A 144 15.53 -0.50 -0.44
N ARG A 145 14.97 0.71 -0.48
CA ARG A 145 15.71 1.97 -0.43
C ARG A 145 15.25 2.74 0.78
N LYS A 146 16.12 2.82 1.79
CA LYS A 146 15.89 3.59 3.01
C LYS A 146 17.11 4.47 3.25
N ASP A 147 16.88 5.73 3.60
CA ASP A 147 17.96 6.71 3.82
C ASP A 147 18.77 6.39 5.08
N SER A 148 18.15 5.76 6.07
CA SER A 148 18.81 5.19 7.26
C SER A 148 18.44 3.73 7.42
N LEU A 149 19.42 2.91 7.80
CA LEU A 149 19.22 1.51 8.16
C LEU A 149 19.47 1.41 9.67
N ASP A 150 18.38 1.26 10.41
CA ASP A 150 18.37 1.46 11.86
C ASP A 150 18.57 0.12 12.61
N SER A 151 18.43 -1.01 11.89
CA SER A 151 18.59 -2.35 12.46
C SER A 151 19.48 -3.26 11.61
N ARG A 152 20.09 -4.27 12.24
CA ARG A 152 20.86 -5.31 11.53
C ARG A 152 19.99 -6.06 10.51
N LEU A 153 18.71 -6.27 10.82
CA LEU A 153 17.75 -6.89 9.93
C LEU A 153 17.60 -6.06 8.64
N GLU A 154 17.40 -4.75 8.77
CA GLU A 154 17.31 -3.84 7.64
C GLU A 154 18.59 -3.85 6.78
N CYS A 155 19.78 -3.87 7.40
CA CYS A 155 21.04 -3.95 6.66
C CYS A 155 21.16 -5.21 5.81
N VAL A 156 20.77 -6.37 6.36
CA VAL A 156 20.81 -7.64 5.62
C VAL A 156 19.82 -7.62 4.45
N ILE A 157 18.60 -7.16 4.69
CA ILE A 157 17.57 -7.06 3.65
C ILE A 157 18.00 -6.07 2.56
N ALA A 158 18.53 -4.91 2.92
CA ALA A 158 19.03 -3.92 1.97
C ALA A 158 20.16 -4.50 1.11
N ALA A 159 21.14 -5.19 1.71
CA ALA A 159 22.23 -5.82 0.97
C ALA A 159 21.70 -6.89 0.00
N ALA A 160 20.83 -7.79 0.46
CA ALA A 160 20.25 -8.86 -0.35
C ALA A 160 19.41 -8.31 -1.53
N THR A 161 18.57 -7.31 -1.27
CA THR A 161 17.72 -6.70 -2.29
C THR A 161 18.51 -5.87 -3.29
N GLU A 162 19.62 -5.23 -2.89
CA GLU A 162 20.51 -4.51 -3.82
C GLU A 162 21.33 -5.46 -4.71
N ILE A 163 21.78 -6.61 -4.17
CA ILE A 163 22.37 -7.69 -4.98
C ILE A 163 21.38 -8.12 -6.07
N ALA A 164 20.12 -8.35 -5.70
CA ALA A 164 19.07 -8.74 -6.64
C ALA A 164 18.79 -7.66 -7.69
N ALA A 165 18.71 -6.39 -7.28
CA ALA A 165 18.52 -5.26 -8.21
C ALA A 165 19.70 -5.11 -9.18
N SER A 166 20.93 -5.33 -8.72
CA SER A 166 22.13 -5.28 -9.55
C SER A 166 22.15 -6.41 -10.58
N CYS A 167 21.73 -7.62 -10.19
CA CYS A 167 21.66 -8.76 -11.09
C CYS A 167 20.65 -8.55 -12.22
N ASN A 168 19.53 -7.86 -11.96
CA ASN A 168 18.57 -7.49 -13.00
C ASN A 168 19.21 -6.59 -14.08
N LYS A 169 19.99 -5.58 -13.68
CA LYS A 169 20.63 -4.63 -14.62
C LYS A 169 21.70 -5.27 -15.52
N MET A 170 22.36 -6.33 -15.07
CA MET A 170 23.51 -6.90 -15.77
C MET A 170 23.15 -7.96 -16.82
N SER A 171 21.96 -8.57 -16.75
CA SER A 171 21.63 -9.73 -17.58
C SER A 171 20.70 -9.39 -18.73
N LYS A 172 20.99 -9.96 -19.92
CA LYS A 172 20.06 -9.97 -21.08
C LYS A 172 18.96 -11.02 -20.93
N SER A 173 19.06 -11.94 -19.96
CA SER A 173 18.13 -13.06 -19.74
C SER A 173 17.77 -13.20 -18.25
N LYS A 174 16.47 -13.15 -17.93
CA LYS A 174 15.94 -13.24 -16.56
C LYS A 174 16.30 -14.57 -15.85
N LYS A 175 16.40 -15.67 -16.59
CA LYS A 175 16.74 -16.98 -16.00
C LYS A 175 18.19 -17.07 -15.54
N THR A 176 19.10 -16.45 -16.31
CA THR A 176 20.53 -16.46 -16.01
C THR A 176 20.87 -15.47 -14.89
N SER A 177 20.11 -14.38 -14.73
CA SER A 177 20.31 -13.44 -13.62
C SER A 177 19.93 -14.04 -12.27
N TRP A 178 18.82 -14.79 -12.18
CA TRP A 178 18.40 -15.37 -10.90
C TRP A 178 19.39 -16.42 -10.39
N ALA A 179 19.84 -17.35 -11.24
CA ALA A 179 20.78 -18.39 -10.80
C ALA A 179 22.08 -17.79 -10.23
N TYR A 180 22.59 -16.71 -10.84
CA TYR A 180 23.74 -15.98 -10.33
C TYR A 180 23.42 -15.22 -9.02
N CYS A 181 22.27 -14.57 -8.95
CA CYS A 181 21.82 -13.90 -7.72
C CYS A 181 21.65 -14.89 -6.56
N GLU A 182 21.10 -16.07 -6.81
CA GLU A 182 20.87 -17.12 -5.82
C GLU A 182 22.19 -17.63 -5.22
N ASP A 183 23.23 -17.81 -6.04
CA ASP A 183 24.57 -18.15 -5.58
C ASP A 183 25.17 -17.07 -4.67
N LEU A 184 25.06 -15.79 -5.07
CA LEU A 184 25.49 -14.66 -4.24
C LEU A 184 24.71 -14.57 -2.92
N LEU A 185 23.40 -14.79 -2.97
CA LEU A 185 22.55 -14.82 -1.78
C LEU A 185 22.93 -15.99 -0.86
N SER A 186 23.23 -17.18 -1.40
CA SER A 186 23.69 -18.31 -0.60
C SER A 186 24.98 -17.98 0.16
N ASN A 187 25.94 -17.33 -0.51
CA ASN A 187 27.16 -16.86 0.13
C ASN A 187 26.88 -15.82 1.22
N LEU A 188 25.98 -14.86 0.95
CA LEU A 188 25.53 -13.89 1.95
C LEU A 188 24.89 -14.59 3.16
N ARG A 189 24.05 -15.61 2.95
CA ARG A 189 23.40 -16.38 4.03
C ARG A 189 24.42 -16.93 5.01
N HIS A 190 25.49 -17.56 4.52
CA HIS A 190 26.53 -18.13 5.38
C HIS A 190 27.23 -17.07 6.25
N VAL A 191 27.41 -15.85 5.72
CA VAL A 191 27.96 -14.72 6.49
C VAL A 191 26.96 -14.23 7.52
N VAL A 192 25.69 -14.06 7.12
CA VAL A 192 24.62 -13.58 7.99
C VAL A 192 24.37 -14.52 9.16
N LEU A 193 24.34 -15.84 8.94
CA LEU A 193 24.16 -16.85 10.00
C LEU A 193 25.24 -16.76 11.09
N LYS A 194 26.47 -16.37 10.73
CA LYS A 194 27.56 -16.14 11.70
C LYS A 194 27.42 -14.83 12.47
N LEU A 195 26.81 -13.82 11.87
CA LEU A 195 26.65 -12.48 12.46
C LEU A 195 25.39 -12.35 13.31
N ASP A 196 24.31 -13.03 12.92
CA ASP A 196 23.01 -12.98 13.56
C ASP A 196 22.32 -14.36 13.50
N PRO A 197 22.40 -15.13 14.60
CA PRO A 197 21.80 -16.46 14.68
C PRO A 197 20.27 -16.49 14.50
N ARG A 198 19.59 -15.33 14.56
CA ARG A 198 18.13 -15.26 14.34
C ARG A 198 17.72 -15.61 12.91
N TRP A 199 18.66 -15.64 11.97
CA TRP A 199 18.44 -16.09 10.59
C TRP A 199 18.52 -17.62 10.43
N LEU A 200 18.82 -18.36 11.50
CA LEU A 200 18.83 -19.82 11.50
C LEU A 200 17.39 -20.32 11.34
N GLN A 201 17.14 -21.13 10.29
CA GLN A 201 15.85 -21.79 10.10
C GLN A 201 15.92 -23.22 10.65
N GLU A 202 14.79 -23.83 11.05
CA GLU A 202 14.75 -25.20 11.61
C GLU A 202 15.38 -26.25 10.66
N THR A 203 15.34 -26.00 9.35
CA THR A 203 16.00 -26.84 8.33
C THR A 203 17.51 -26.89 8.46
N ASP A 204 18.13 -25.87 9.06
CA ASP A 204 19.58 -25.76 9.19
C ASP A 204 20.13 -26.55 10.39
N ILE A 205 19.24 -26.98 11.30
CA ILE A 205 19.59 -27.74 12.51
C ILE A 205 19.84 -29.21 12.19
N VAL A 206 19.19 -29.75 11.14
CA VAL A 206 19.31 -31.15 10.74
C VAL A 206 20.66 -31.44 10.08
N GLU A 207 21.20 -30.49 9.30
CA GLU A 207 22.50 -30.67 8.61
C GLU A 207 23.71 -30.59 9.56
N ALA A 208 23.55 -29.95 10.73
CA ALA A 208 24.62 -29.84 11.72
C ALA A 208 24.73 -31.06 12.67
N GLY A 209 23.74 -31.97 12.64
CA GLY A 209 23.68 -33.16 13.50
C GLY A 209 24.34 -34.42 12.92
N ASP A 210 24.67 -34.41 11.62
CA ASP A 210 25.21 -35.56 10.88
C ASP A 210 26.68 -35.36 10.40
N ALA A 211 27.38 -34.34 10.92
CA ALA A 211 28.77 -34.02 10.56
C ALA A 211 29.77 -34.34 11.69
#